data_AF-A0A4R5VHI2-F1
#
_entry.id   AF-A0A4R5VHI2-F1
#
_cell.length_a   1.000
_cell.length_b   1.000
_cell.length_c   1.000
_cell.angle_alpha   90.00
_cell.angle_beta   90.00
_cell.angle_gamma   90.00
#
_symmetry.space_group_name_H-M   'P 1'
#
loop_
_entity.id
_entity.type
_entity.pdbx_description
1 polymer ?
#
loop_
_entity_poly.entity_id
_entity_poly.type
_entity_poly.pdbx_seq_one_letter_code
_entity_poly.pdbx_strand_id
1 'polypeptide(L)'
;MDTETPPRLGAAITGWKSSWWMGLVIGVPLLALALLARDAAVYGKLCRLGFLTVIVTTIVAGVATIVVTFAVLTPDNLPPRFTGQGDADWLGFARAGFLLEASFLGALLGLALAALRMMLSLIRARRTARGE
;
A
#
# COMPACT_ATOMS: atom_id res chain seq x y z
N MET A 1 -23.52 10.58 -16.51
CA MET A 1 -22.38 10.93 -15.63
C MET A 1 -22.70 12.30 -15.10
N ASP A 2 -23.00 12.43 -13.80
CA ASP A 2 -23.48 13.68 -13.23
C ASP A 2 -22.48 14.80 -13.51
N THR A 3 -22.92 15.82 -14.24
CA THR A 3 -22.06 16.88 -14.79
C THR A 3 -21.57 17.88 -13.74
N GLU A 4 -21.95 17.71 -12.48
CA GLU A 4 -21.68 18.66 -11.41
C GLU A 4 -20.40 18.38 -10.60
N THR A 5 -19.84 17.16 -10.65
CA THR A 5 -18.64 16.85 -9.86
C THR A 5 -17.35 17.22 -10.61
N PRO A 6 -16.47 18.06 -10.04
CA PRO A 6 -15.19 18.36 -10.65
C PRO A 6 -14.39 17.07 -10.94
N PRO A 7 -13.75 16.92 -12.11
CA PRO A 7 -13.08 15.67 -12.50
C PRO A 7 -12.08 15.15 -11.48
N ARG A 8 -11.33 16.04 -10.83
CA ARG A 8 -10.36 15.70 -9.77
C ARG A 8 -11.05 15.15 -8.51
N LEU A 9 -12.20 15.69 -8.15
CA LEU A 9 -12.99 15.24 -7.01
C LEU A 9 -13.62 13.88 -7.29
N GLY A 10 -14.14 13.67 -8.51
CA GLY A 10 -14.63 12.36 -8.96
C GLY A 10 -13.53 11.29 -8.90
N ALA A 11 -12.32 11.60 -9.37
CA ALA A 11 -11.18 10.68 -9.29
C ALA A 11 -10.80 10.34 -7.83
N ALA A 12 -10.80 11.33 -6.93
CA ALA A 12 -10.52 11.12 -5.51
C ALA A 12 -11.57 10.20 -4.83
N ILE A 13 -12.86 10.42 -5.11
CA ILE A 13 -13.95 9.60 -4.56
C ILE A 13 -13.86 8.15 -5.05
N THR A 14 -13.60 7.94 -6.35
CA THR A 14 -13.42 6.60 -6.91
C THR A 14 -12.20 5.92 -6.30
N GLY A 15 -11.09 6.65 -6.14
CA GLY A 15 -9.89 6.15 -5.45
C GLY A 15 -10.20 5.69 -4.03
N TRP A 16 -10.95 6.49 -3.26
CA TRP A 16 -11.39 6.11 -1.91
C TRP A 16 -12.30 4.87 -1.91
N LYS A 17 -13.30 4.82 -2.79
CA LYS A 17 -14.20 3.66 -2.91
C LYS A 17 -13.49 2.39 -3.40
N SER A 18 -12.33 2.53 -4.03
CA SER A 18 -11.54 1.39 -4.51
C SER A 18 -10.50 0.90 -3.49
N SER A 19 -10.25 1.60 -2.39
CA SER A 19 -9.12 1.28 -1.49
C SER A 19 -9.49 0.42 -0.28
N TRP A 20 -10.77 0.25 0.04
CA TRP A 20 -11.21 -0.44 1.27
C TRP A 20 -10.84 -1.93 1.31
N TRP A 21 -10.91 -2.63 0.17
CA TRP A 21 -10.63 -4.08 0.12
C TRP A 21 -9.18 -4.42 0.46
N MET A 22 -8.24 -3.49 0.21
CA MET A 22 -6.83 -3.65 0.60
C MET A 22 -6.67 -3.72 2.13
N GLY A 23 -7.52 -3.00 2.88
CA GLY A 23 -7.54 -3.11 4.34
C GLY A 23 -7.87 -4.53 4.82
N LEU A 24 -8.75 -5.25 4.11
CA LEU A 24 -9.06 -6.64 4.41
C LEU A 24 -7.90 -7.57 4.03
N VAL A 25 -7.36 -7.42 2.81
CA VAL A 25 -6.27 -8.27 2.30
C VAL A 25 -5.01 -8.18 3.16
N ILE A 26 -4.70 -6.99 3.68
CA ILE A 26 -3.51 -6.74 4.52
C ILE A 26 -3.83 -7.00 5.99
N GLY A 27 -4.98 -6.51 6.46
CA GLY A 27 -5.34 -6.53 7.87
C GLY A 27 -5.60 -7.94 8.40
N VAL A 28 -6.32 -8.78 7.64
CA VAL A 28 -6.66 -10.14 8.10
C VAL A 28 -5.40 -10.98 8.38
N PRO A 29 -4.39 -11.06 7.49
CA PRO A 29 -3.16 -11.80 7.77
C PRO A 29 -2.37 -11.24 8.96
N LEU A 30 -2.27 -9.91 9.11
CA LEU A 30 -1.55 -9.30 10.24
C LEU A 30 -2.24 -9.59 11.58
N LEU A 31 -3.56 -9.46 11.63
CA LEU A 31 -4.32 -9.75 12.83
C LEU A 31 -4.22 -11.25 13.19
N ALA A 32 -4.32 -12.14 12.20
CA ALA A 32 -4.16 -13.57 12.40
C ALA A 32 -2.77 -13.92 12.97
N LEU A 33 -1.70 -13.28 12.47
CA LEU A 33 -0.36 -13.45 13.03
C LEU A 33 -0.23 -12.88 14.44
N ALA A 34 -0.85 -11.73 14.72
CA ALA A 34 -0.80 -11.12 16.04
C ALA A 34 -1.49 -11.98 17.10
N LEU A 35 -2.56 -12.71 16.75
CA LEU A 35 -3.28 -13.63 17.65
C LEU A 35 -2.40 -14.77 18.19
N LEU A 36 -1.24 -15.04 17.60
CA LEU A 36 -0.26 -15.99 18.13
C LEU A 36 0.48 -15.49 19.38
N ALA A 37 0.31 -14.22 19.74
CA ALA A 37 0.81 -13.65 20.98
C ALA A 37 -0.02 -14.15 22.18
N ARG A 38 0.65 -14.45 23.30
CA ARG A 38 0.00 -14.88 24.54
C ARG A 38 -0.69 -13.74 25.30
N ASP A 39 -0.15 -12.52 25.18
CA ASP A 39 -0.59 -11.38 25.97
C ASP A 39 -1.21 -10.28 25.09
N ALA A 40 -2.29 -9.67 25.59
CA ALA A 40 -2.99 -8.57 24.91
C ALA A 40 -2.07 -7.36 24.63
N ALA A 41 -1.12 -7.07 25.52
CA ALA A 41 -0.14 -6.01 25.33
C ALA A 41 0.81 -6.30 24.15
N VAL A 42 1.25 -7.56 24.00
CA VAL A 42 2.10 -7.99 22.89
C VAL A 42 1.31 -7.99 21.59
N TYR A 43 0.08 -8.48 21.60
CA TYR A 43 -0.85 -8.40 20.47
C TYR A 43 -0.97 -6.96 19.94
N GLY A 44 -1.33 -6.00 20.81
CA GLY A 44 -1.50 -4.61 20.42
C GLY A 44 -0.21 -3.95 19.92
N LYS A 45 0.96 -4.37 20.43
CA LYS A 45 2.26 -3.92 19.90
C LYS A 45 2.54 -4.48 18.51
N LEU A 46 2.29 -5.77 18.28
CA LEU A 46 2.51 -6.42 16.99
C LEU A 46 1.58 -5.87 15.91
N CYS A 47 0.29 -5.67 16.22
CA CYS A 47 -0.66 -5.04 15.30
C CYS A 47 -0.19 -3.64 14.89
N ARG A 48 0.12 -2.77 15.85
CA ARG A 48 0.57 -1.40 15.57
C ARG A 48 1.84 -1.39 14.72
N LEU A 49 2.84 -2.20 15.07
CA LEU A 49 4.07 -2.31 14.29
C LEU A 49 3.82 -2.84 12.88
N GLY A 50 2.95 -3.85 12.73
CA GLY A 50 2.62 -4.44 11.44
C GLY A 50 1.95 -3.42 10.52
N PHE A 51 0.84 -2.81 10.97
CA PHE A 51 0.12 -1.80 10.18
C PHE A 51 1.01 -0.59 9.86
N LEU A 52 1.79 -0.10 10.83
CA LEU A 52 2.69 1.03 10.59
C LEU A 52 3.78 0.69 9.57
N THR A 53 4.33 -0.52 9.61
CA THR A 53 5.29 -0.99 8.61
C THR A 53 4.67 -0.95 7.22
N VAL A 54 3.46 -1.49 7.05
CA VAL A 54 2.77 -1.49 5.76
C VAL A 54 2.48 -0.07 5.28
N ILE A 55 1.94 0.79 6.15
CA ILE A 55 1.64 2.18 5.80
C ILE A 55 2.89 2.90 5.31
N VAL A 56 4.00 2.79 6.06
CA VAL A 56 5.26 3.43 5.70
C VAL A 56 5.79 2.92 4.37
N THR A 57 5.81 1.60 4.15
CA THR A 57 6.30 1.04 2.88
C THR A 57 5.42 1.43 1.69
N THR A 58 4.11 1.48 1.87
CA THR A 58 3.17 1.93 0.83
C THR A 58 3.39 3.39 0.47
N ILE A 59 3.53 4.27 1.48
CA ILE A 59 3.79 5.70 1.25
C ILE A 59 5.13 5.89 0.58
N VAL A 60 6.19 5.22 1.04
CA VAL A 60 7.52 5.32 0.44
C VAL A 60 7.51 4.86 -1.02
N ALA A 61 6.88 3.72 -1.31
CA ALA A 61 6.76 3.23 -2.69
C ALA A 61 5.97 4.22 -3.56
N GLY A 62 4.83 4.73 -3.09
CA GLY A 62 4.02 5.68 -3.83
C GLY A 62 4.75 7.00 -4.10
N VAL A 63 5.39 7.59 -3.08
CA VAL A 63 6.17 8.82 -3.23
C VAL A 63 7.37 8.62 -4.15
N ALA A 64 8.12 7.52 -4.00
CA ALA A 64 9.24 7.21 -4.89
C ALA A 64 8.78 7.10 -6.35
N THR A 65 7.64 6.43 -6.60
CA THR A 65 7.09 6.32 -7.95
C THR A 65 6.59 7.65 -8.49
N ILE A 66 5.99 8.53 -7.69
CA ILE A 66 5.66 9.90 -8.14
C ILE A 66 6.93 10.61 -8.59
N VAL A 67 7.98 10.62 -7.75
CA VAL A 67 9.24 11.29 -8.09
C VAL A 67 9.84 10.73 -9.39
N VAL A 68 9.91 9.41 -9.52
CA VAL A 68 10.44 8.74 -10.73
C VAL A 68 9.59 9.04 -11.96
N THR A 69 8.26 8.98 -11.85
CA THR A 69 7.37 9.18 -13.01
C THR A 69 7.30 10.63 -13.46
N PHE A 70 7.52 11.60 -12.56
CA PHE A 70 7.69 13.00 -12.95
C PHE A 70 9.03 13.27 -13.65
N ALA A 71 10.08 12.53 -13.29
CA ALA A 71 11.39 12.66 -13.90
C ALA A 71 11.50 11.93 -15.26
N VAL A 72 10.81 10.79 -15.41
CA VAL A 72 10.99 9.88 -16.55
C VAL A 72 9.85 9.96 -17.58
N LEU A 73 8.58 10.09 -17.17
CA LEU A 73 7.48 10.12 -18.12
C LEU A 73 7.26 11.52 -18.70
N THR A 74 7.33 11.60 -20.03
CA THR A 74 7.04 12.77 -20.86
C THR A 74 5.94 12.41 -21.87
N PRO A 75 5.27 13.40 -22.48
CA PRO A 75 4.28 13.12 -23.53
C PRO A 75 4.82 12.27 -24.68
N ASP A 76 6.10 12.44 -25.02
CA ASP A 76 6.75 11.80 -26.16
C ASP A 76 7.11 10.33 -25.93
N ASN A 77 7.16 9.88 -24.67
CA ASN A 77 7.51 8.51 -24.30
C ASN A 77 6.36 7.73 -23.65
N LEU A 78 5.14 8.26 -23.75
CA LEU A 78 3.96 7.55 -23.28
C LEU A 78 3.76 6.25 -24.07
N PRO A 79 3.41 5.15 -23.39
CA PRO A 79 3.05 3.90 -24.07
C PRO A 79 1.96 4.15 -25.13
N PRO A 80 2.01 3.47 -26.31
CA PRO A 80 1.08 3.73 -27.42
C PRO A 80 -0.41 3.61 -27.05
N ARG A 81 -0.73 2.83 -26.01
CA ARG A 81 -2.10 2.71 -25.46
C ARG A 81 -2.67 4.01 -24.89
N PHE A 82 -1.83 5.02 -24.67
CA PHE A 82 -2.18 6.33 -24.13
C PHE A 82 -2.05 7.46 -25.16
N THR A 83 -1.55 7.18 -26.37
CA THR A 83 -1.40 8.18 -27.44
C THR A 83 -2.62 8.16 -28.37
N GLY A 84 -3.19 9.33 -28.68
CA GLY A 84 -4.24 9.50 -29.70
C GLY A 84 -5.69 9.40 -29.21
N GLN A 85 -5.94 9.34 -27.88
CA GLN A 85 -7.29 9.27 -27.32
C GLN A 85 -7.81 10.66 -26.88
N GLY A 86 -7.99 11.59 -27.82
CA GLY A 86 -8.64 12.90 -27.57
C GLY A 86 -7.94 13.82 -26.55
N ASP A 87 -8.67 14.84 -26.06
CA ASP A 87 -8.16 15.96 -25.23
C ASP A 87 -7.89 15.60 -23.75
N ALA A 88 -7.86 14.32 -23.38
CA ALA A 88 -7.67 13.92 -21.99
C ALA A 88 -6.18 13.99 -21.56
N ASP A 89 -5.94 14.32 -20.28
CA ASP A 89 -4.60 14.34 -19.68
C ASP A 89 -4.09 12.91 -19.42
N TRP A 90 -3.64 12.26 -20.49
CA TRP A 90 -3.12 10.88 -20.46
C TRP A 90 -1.82 10.74 -19.68
N LEU A 91 -1.01 11.79 -19.62
CA LEU A 91 0.21 11.81 -18.82
C LEU A 91 -0.12 11.77 -17.33
N GLY A 92 -1.09 12.59 -16.90
CA GLY A 92 -1.63 12.54 -15.53
C GLY A 92 -2.22 11.18 -15.19
N PHE A 93 -2.97 10.58 -16.12
CA PHE A 93 -3.55 9.25 -15.94
C PHE A 93 -2.48 8.16 -15.80
N ALA A 94 -1.45 8.15 -16.66
CA ALA A 94 -0.37 7.18 -16.60
C ALA A 94 0.39 7.28 -15.26
N ARG A 95 0.72 8.50 -14.82
CA ARG A 95 1.39 8.74 -13.53
C ARG A 95 0.55 8.25 -12.35
N ALA A 96 -0.76 8.51 -12.37
CA ALA A 96 -1.68 8.01 -11.35
C ALA A 96 -1.78 6.47 -11.34
N GLY A 97 -1.77 5.85 -12.52
CA GLY A 97 -1.75 4.39 -12.65
C GLY A 97 -0.49 3.76 -12.05
N PHE A 98 0.69 4.28 -12.40
CA PHE A 98 1.96 3.82 -11.83
C PHE A 98 2.01 3.99 -10.30
N LEU A 99 1.53 5.14 -9.79
CA LEU A 99 1.41 5.37 -8.35
C LEU A 99 0.56 4.29 -7.67
N LEU A 100 -0.58 3.94 -8.27
CA LEU A 100 -1.50 2.94 -7.71
C LEU A 100 -0.83 1.55 -7.66
N GLU A 101 -0.24 1.10 -8.77
CA GLU A 101 0.45 -0.19 -8.84
C GLU A 101 1.63 -0.27 -7.87
N ALA A 102 2.46 0.77 -7.82
CA ALA A 102 3.59 0.83 -6.90
C ALA A 102 3.16 0.82 -5.43
N SER A 103 2.05 1.49 -5.10
CA SER A 103 1.50 1.48 -3.75
C SER A 103 1.04 0.07 -3.35
N PHE A 104 0.44 -0.70 -4.26
CA PHE A 104 0.09 -2.10 -3.98
C PHE A 104 1.31 -2.97 -3.75
N LEU A 105 2.34 -2.80 -4.58
CA LEU A 105 3.60 -3.54 -4.40
C LEU A 105 4.29 -3.16 -3.08
N GLY A 106 4.30 -1.88 -2.73
CA GLY A 106 4.79 -1.38 -1.44
C GLY A 106 4.01 -1.97 -0.26
N ALA A 107 2.68 -2.09 -0.38
CA ALA A 107 1.85 -2.69 0.65
C ALA A 107 2.14 -4.20 0.84
N LEU A 108 2.30 -4.94 -0.24
CA LEU A 108 2.64 -6.37 -0.21
C LEU A 108 4.04 -6.60 0.39
N LEU A 109 5.03 -5.79 0.02
CA LEU A 109 6.36 -5.83 0.61
C LEU A 109 6.30 -5.50 2.10
N GLY A 110 5.54 -4.47 2.48
CA GLY A 110 5.29 -4.11 3.87
C GLY A 110 4.68 -5.26 4.66
N LEU A 111 3.71 -5.96 4.08
CA LEU A 111 3.05 -7.11 4.70
C LEU A 111 4.05 -8.24 4.93
N ALA A 112 4.86 -8.57 3.93
CA ALA A 112 5.88 -9.61 4.05
C ALA A 112 6.93 -9.26 5.14
N LEU A 113 7.41 -8.01 5.16
CA LEU A 113 8.35 -7.51 6.16
C LEU A 113 7.76 -7.52 7.57
N ALA A 114 6.53 -7.04 7.72
CA ALA A 114 5.79 -7.04 8.97
C ALA A 114 5.59 -8.48 9.49
N ALA A 115 5.11 -9.38 8.64
CA ALA A 115 4.89 -10.78 8.97
C ALA A 115 6.18 -11.46 9.43
N LEU A 116 7.28 -11.28 8.69
CA LEU A 116 8.59 -11.83 9.05
C LEU A 116 9.05 -11.30 10.41
N ARG A 117 9.01 -9.98 10.62
CA ARG A 117 9.43 -9.36 11.88
C ARG A 117 8.59 -9.79 13.07
N MET A 118 7.27 -9.89 12.89
CA MET A 118 6.35 -10.39 13.91
C MET A 118 6.65 -11.84 14.26
N MET A 119 6.82 -12.71 13.26
CA MET A 119 7.13 -14.13 13.48
C MET A 119 8.47 -14.31 14.20
N LEU A 120 9.52 -13.57 13.81
CA LEU A 120 10.80 -13.59 14.50
C LEU A 120 10.69 -13.12 15.95
N SER A 121 9.87 -12.09 16.23
CA SER A 121 9.66 -11.61 17.60
C SER A 121 8.93 -12.63 18.47
N LEU A 122 7.94 -13.34 17.92
CA LEU A 122 7.20 -14.39 18.60
C LEU A 122 8.10 -15.61 18.90
N ILE A 123 8.93 -16.03 17.93
CA ILE A 123 9.87 -17.14 18.12
C ILE A 123 10.89 -16.80 19.21
N ARG A 124 11.44 -15.58 19.20
CA ARG A 124 12.39 -15.13 20.23
C ARG A 124 11.76 -15.13 21.62
N ALA A 125 10.57 -14.57 21.75
CA ALA A 125 9.85 -14.54 23.03
C ALA A 125 9.58 -15.97 23.59
N ARG A 126 9.22 -16.92 22.72
CA ARG A 126 9.01 -18.32 23.10
C ARG A 126 10.29 -19.04 23.54
N ARG A 127 11.44 -18.70 22.94
CA ARG A 127 12.72 -19.32 23.31
C ARG A 127 13.19 -18.86 24.68
N THR A 128 13.05 -17.57 24.99
CA THR A 128 13.40 -17.04 26.32
C THR A 128 12.58 -17.71 27.41
N ALA A 129 11.26 -17.84 27.22
CA ALA A 129 10.36 -18.48 28.18
C ALA A 129 10.52 -20.01 28.34
N ARG A 130 11.40 -20.66 27.57
CA ARG A 130 11.65 -22.12 27.63
C ARG A 130 13.05 -22.45 28.16
N GLY A 131 13.92 -21.45 28.30
CA GLY A 131 15.24 -21.57 28.93
C GLY A 131 15.26 -21.17 30.40
N GLU A 132 14.13 -20.69 30.92
CA GLU A 132 13.77 -20.57 32.34
C GLU A 132 12.98 -21.81 32.77
#